data_AF-A0A0X3V8Z5-F1
#
_entry.id   AF-A0A0X3V8Z5-F1
#
_cell.length_a   1.000
_cell.length_b   1.000
_cell.length_c   1.000
_cell.angle_alpha   90.00
_cell.angle_beta   90.00
_cell.angle_gamma   90.00
#
_symmetry.space_group_name_H-M   'P 1'
#
loop_
_entity.id
_entity.type
_entity.pdbx_description
1 polymer ?
#
loop_
_entity_poly.entity_id
_entity_poly.type
_entity_poly.pdbx_seq_one_letter_code
_entity_poly.pdbx_strand_id
1 'polypeptide(L)'
;MSIVGVSAYVHCRCWKDGLAPAPPVGPVGFDEDGRLGLLEPWSRETANAHGHVEHWLEHGCPHDDMQIHREEIGSWAGIRIFQQALRAAGAADFPVLLRYLPETNDGWIPADEVPRVLAELDHFENGARLADEVVLVDEASGDALHSYVASHGGVFIWGRDHHIGVDPAGFFVLDRTTELPGTLFRAARFEQRVLPGGELELTGEGQSVRLAMTPIANYLPTPPQRLTIQVRPRSAADFDHLLGMLRRLCAAALSTDNPIHWI
;
A
#
# COMPACT_ATOMS: atom_id res chain seq x y z
N MET A 1 -10.69 -8.36 -9.06
CA MET A 1 -9.26 -8.33 -8.70
C MET A 1 -9.23 -7.91 -7.24
N SER A 2 -8.89 -8.80 -6.32
CA SER A 2 -8.73 -8.40 -4.92
C SER A 2 -7.55 -7.44 -4.88
N ILE A 3 -7.79 -6.19 -4.51
CA ILE A 3 -6.73 -5.27 -4.15
C ILE A 3 -6.06 -5.94 -2.96
N VAL A 4 -4.80 -6.36 -3.11
CA VAL A 4 -4.01 -6.83 -1.98
C VAL A 4 -3.86 -5.61 -1.07
N GLY A 5 -4.60 -5.63 0.03
CA GLY A 5 -4.50 -4.62 1.07
C GLY A 5 -3.20 -4.82 1.85
N VAL A 6 -2.66 -3.74 2.37
CA VAL A 6 -1.60 -3.77 3.38
C VAL A 6 -2.29 -3.65 4.72
N SER A 7 -2.01 -4.57 5.63
CA SER A 7 -2.45 -4.47 7.02
C SER A 7 -1.23 -4.44 7.92
N ALA A 8 -1.45 -4.00 9.16
CA ALA A 8 -0.44 -4.06 10.19
C ALA A 8 -1.04 -4.31 11.55
N TYR A 9 -0.24 -4.85 12.45
CA TYR A 9 -0.67 -5.15 13.81
C TYR A 9 0.46 -4.99 14.82
N VAL A 10 0.07 -4.94 16.10
CA VAL A 10 0.97 -4.96 17.26
C VAL A 10 0.51 -6.07 18.18
N HIS A 11 1.45 -6.92 18.61
CA HIS A 11 1.14 -7.95 19.60
C HIS A 11 0.86 -7.34 20.98
N CYS A 12 -0.06 -7.96 21.72
CA CYS A 12 -0.27 -7.68 23.14
C CYS A 12 0.92 -8.15 23.99
N ARG A 13 0.94 -7.75 25.25
CA ARG A 13 1.91 -8.21 26.25
C ARG A 13 1.33 -9.17 27.29
N CYS A 14 0.12 -9.70 27.06
CA CYS A 14 -0.54 -10.58 28.03
C CYS A 14 0.30 -11.80 28.41
N TRP A 15 1.06 -12.37 27.46
CA TRP A 15 1.96 -13.49 27.71
C TRP A 15 3.16 -13.11 28.60
N LYS A 16 3.66 -11.88 28.47
CA LYS A 16 4.77 -11.34 29.27
C LYS A 16 4.31 -10.93 30.67
N ASP A 17 3.07 -10.44 30.76
CA ASP A 17 2.46 -9.95 32.01
C ASP A 17 1.76 -11.05 32.83
N GLY A 18 1.72 -12.30 32.32
CA GLY A 18 1.03 -13.42 32.98
C GLY A 18 -0.51 -13.35 32.93
N LEU A 19 -1.06 -12.56 32.01
CA LEU A 19 -2.50 -12.42 31.76
C LEU A 19 -3.02 -13.44 30.74
N ALA A 20 -2.12 -14.06 29.97
CA ALA A 20 -2.42 -15.23 29.13
C ALA A 20 -1.89 -16.52 29.81
N PRO A 21 -2.53 -17.68 29.57
CA PRO A 21 -1.94 -18.99 29.82
C PRO A 21 -0.47 -19.06 29.42
N ALA A 22 0.34 -19.73 30.24
CA ALA A 22 1.75 -19.96 29.93
C ALA A 22 1.91 -20.68 28.57
N PRO A 23 2.95 -20.36 27.78
CA PRO A 23 3.20 -21.03 26.53
C PRO A 23 3.45 -22.53 26.78
N PRO A 24 2.99 -23.42 25.88
CA PRO A 24 3.07 -24.86 26.08
C PRO A 24 4.51 -25.38 26.09
N VAL A 25 5.40 -24.70 25.38
CA VAL A 25 6.84 -24.94 25.26
C VAL A 25 7.53 -23.58 25.12
N GLY A 26 8.80 -23.47 25.50
CA GLY A 26 9.49 -22.18 25.58
C GLY A 26 10.86 -22.19 24.94
N PRO A 27 11.65 -21.11 25.12
CA PRO A 27 11.17 -19.76 25.43
C PRO A 27 10.46 -19.13 24.22
N VAL A 28 9.41 -18.34 24.47
CA VAL A 28 8.75 -17.55 23.43
C VAL A 28 9.19 -16.10 23.50
N GLY A 29 9.27 -15.45 22.35
CA GLY A 29 9.68 -14.05 22.24
C GLY A 29 9.74 -13.60 20.79
N PHE A 30 10.23 -12.40 20.58
CA PHE A 30 10.50 -11.89 19.24
C PHE A 30 11.83 -12.42 18.72
N ASP A 31 11.83 -13.00 17.53
CA ASP A 31 13.04 -13.42 16.83
C ASP A 31 13.76 -12.23 16.15
N GLU A 32 14.83 -12.52 15.39
CA GLU A 32 15.59 -11.51 14.66
C GLU A 32 14.74 -10.79 13.58
N ASP A 33 13.68 -11.43 13.12
CA ASP A 33 12.69 -10.88 12.19
C ASP A 33 11.53 -10.17 12.91
N GLY A 34 11.68 -9.97 14.22
CA GLY A 34 10.69 -9.35 15.09
C GLY A 34 9.42 -10.19 15.27
N ARG A 35 9.33 -11.43 14.78
CA ARG A 35 8.11 -12.24 14.87
C ARG A 35 7.99 -12.89 16.23
N LEU A 36 6.80 -12.81 16.83
CA LEU A 36 6.52 -13.49 18.09
C LEU A 36 6.39 -15.00 17.83
N GLY A 37 7.21 -15.80 18.49
CA GLY A 37 7.19 -17.24 18.32
C GLY A 37 8.09 -17.98 19.30
N LEU A 38 8.29 -19.27 19.03
CA LEU A 38 9.28 -20.08 19.72
C LEU A 38 10.68 -19.62 19.30
N LEU A 39 11.53 -19.26 20.27
CA LEU A 39 12.90 -18.78 19.99
C LEU A 39 13.86 -19.92 19.62
N GLU A 40 13.50 -21.17 19.89
CA GLU A 40 14.24 -22.31 19.37
C GLU A 40 14.11 -22.35 17.84
N PRO A 41 15.21 -22.48 17.08
CA PRO A 41 15.15 -22.52 15.63
C PRO A 41 14.32 -23.68 15.08
N TRP A 42 13.65 -23.42 13.96
CA TRP A 42 12.85 -24.44 13.30
C TRP A 42 13.72 -25.60 12.79
N SER A 43 13.30 -26.82 13.12
CA SER A 43 13.86 -28.06 12.62
C SER A 43 12.75 -29.12 12.55
N ARG A 44 13.03 -30.24 11.88
CA ARG A 44 12.08 -31.36 11.84
C ARG A 44 11.80 -31.97 13.22
N GLU A 45 12.76 -31.87 14.14
CA GLU A 45 12.63 -32.38 15.51
C GLU A 45 11.81 -31.42 16.39
N THR A 46 11.91 -30.11 16.14
CA THR A 46 11.18 -29.06 16.87
C THR A 46 9.84 -28.69 16.23
N ALA A 47 9.49 -29.25 15.08
CA ALA A 47 8.27 -28.89 14.32
C ALA A 47 6.98 -28.96 15.15
N ASN A 48 6.82 -29.99 16.00
CA ASN A 48 5.66 -30.10 16.88
C ASN A 48 5.64 -28.99 17.95
N ALA A 49 6.80 -28.59 18.46
CA ALA A 49 6.93 -27.51 19.43
C ALA A 49 6.52 -26.17 18.81
N HIS A 50 6.96 -25.88 17.57
CA HIS A 50 6.51 -24.71 16.82
C HIS A 50 5.00 -24.72 16.60
N GLY A 51 4.42 -25.83 16.15
CA GLY A 51 2.97 -25.93 15.94
C GLY A 51 2.15 -25.73 17.23
N HIS A 52 2.65 -26.20 18.38
CA HIS A 52 2.00 -25.93 19.67
C HIS A 52 2.06 -24.46 20.05
N VAL A 53 3.18 -23.77 19.77
CA VAL A 53 3.31 -22.33 20.04
C VAL A 53 2.43 -21.52 19.08
N GLU A 54 2.40 -21.85 17.79
CA GLU A 54 1.51 -21.21 16.81
C GLU A 54 0.04 -21.32 17.24
N HIS A 55 -0.40 -22.52 17.61
CA HIS A 55 -1.76 -22.72 18.11
C HIS A 55 -2.06 -21.91 19.39
N TRP A 56 -1.06 -21.77 20.27
CA TRP A 56 -1.17 -20.95 21.47
C TRP A 56 -1.17 -19.44 21.15
N LEU A 57 -0.47 -18.98 20.12
CA LEU A 57 -0.57 -17.58 19.67
C LEU A 57 -1.98 -17.27 19.15
N GLU A 58 -2.58 -18.18 18.40
CA GLU A 58 -3.92 -18.03 17.85
C GLU A 58 -5.02 -18.03 18.93
N HIS A 59 -4.90 -18.88 19.97
CA HIS A 59 -6.01 -19.16 20.90
C HIS A 59 -5.70 -18.94 22.38
N GLY A 60 -4.44 -18.71 22.73
CA GLY A 60 -3.95 -18.64 24.10
C GLY A 60 -4.18 -17.29 24.77
N CYS A 61 -4.75 -16.31 24.09
CA CYS A 61 -5.04 -14.98 24.63
C CYS A 61 -6.49 -14.57 24.33
N PRO A 62 -7.14 -13.74 25.17
CA PRO A 62 -8.40 -13.10 24.81
C PRO A 62 -8.30 -12.15 23.61
N HIS A 63 -7.09 -11.73 23.23
CA HIS A 63 -6.84 -10.97 22.01
C HIS A 63 -6.58 -11.95 20.86
N ASP A 64 -7.33 -11.81 19.78
CA ASP A 64 -7.18 -12.61 18.55
C ASP A 64 -5.73 -12.58 18.07
N ASP A 65 -5.13 -13.76 17.82
CA ASP A 65 -3.73 -13.92 17.41
C ASP A 65 -2.71 -13.21 18.32
N MET A 66 -3.08 -12.99 19.59
CA MET A 66 -2.36 -12.14 20.54
C MET A 66 -2.12 -10.71 20.03
N GLN A 67 -3.00 -10.15 19.20
CA GLN A 67 -2.87 -8.80 18.65
C GLN A 67 -3.68 -7.81 19.50
N ILE A 68 -3.01 -6.84 20.15
CA ILE A 68 -3.73 -5.79 20.90
C ILE A 68 -4.39 -4.79 19.96
N HIS A 69 -3.84 -4.64 18.76
CA HIS A 69 -4.29 -3.67 17.78
C HIS A 69 -3.92 -4.11 16.37
N ARG A 70 -4.83 -3.88 15.42
CA ARG A 70 -4.66 -4.17 13.99
C ARG A 70 -5.34 -3.07 13.17
N GLU A 71 -4.71 -2.70 12.07
CA GLU A 71 -5.22 -1.69 11.13
C GLU A 71 -5.11 -2.22 9.69
N GLU A 72 -6.14 -1.92 8.89
CA GLU A 72 -6.13 -2.10 7.44
C GLU A 72 -5.58 -0.84 6.78
N ILE A 73 -4.25 -0.73 6.70
CA ILE A 73 -3.49 0.46 6.28
C ILE A 73 -3.91 0.97 4.89
N GLY A 74 -4.42 0.09 4.02
CA GLY A 74 -5.01 0.47 2.74
C GLY A 74 -4.44 -0.33 1.59
N SER A 75 -4.24 0.29 0.44
CA SER A 75 -3.71 -0.38 -0.75
C SER A 75 -2.20 -0.21 -0.90
N TRP A 76 -1.55 -1.17 -1.57
CA TRP A 76 -0.15 -1.03 -1.98
C TRP A 76 0.12 0.24 -2.78
N ALA A 77 -0.81 0.65 -3.66
CA ALA A 77 -0.70 1.91 -4.39
C ALA A 77 -0.65 3.12 -3.42
N GLY A 78 -1.48 3.13 -2.39
CA GLY A 78 -1.48 4.17 -1.35
C GLY A 78 -0.15 4.27 -0.62
N ILE A 79 0.42 3.12 -0.18
CA ILE A 79 1.75 3.09 0.44
C ILE A 79 2.83 3.63 -0.49
N ARG A 80 2.81 3.23 -1.77
CA ARG A 80 3.80 3.70 -2.75
C ARG A 80 3.69 5.19 -3.03
N ILE A 81 2.46 5.73 -3.07
CA ILE A 81 2.22 7.17 -3.19
C ILE A 81 2.78 7.92 -1.98
N PHE A 82 2.59 7.38 -0.77
CA PHE A 82 3.13 7.98 0.44
C PHE A 82 4.67 7.94 0.47
N GLN A 83 5.28 6.80 0.15
CA GLN A 83 6.75 6.69 0.01
C GLN A 83 7.30 7.66 -1.06
N GLN A 84 6.59 7.83 -2.18
CA GLN A 84 6.94 8.82 -3.20
C GLN A 84 6.86 10.25 -2.65
N ALA A 85 5.82 10.58 -1.86
CA ALA A 85 5.67 11.89 -1.24
C ALA A 85 6.80 12.17 -0.22
N LEU A 86 7.17 11.20 0.62
CA LEU A 86 8.30 11.33 1.55
C LEU A 86 9.61 11.61 0.81
N ARG A 87 9.90 10.86 -0.25
CA ARG A 87 11.12 11.08 -1.06
C ARG A 87 11.14 12.45 -1.73
N ALA A 88 9.99 12.90 -2.23
CA ALA A 88 9.85 14.19 -2.89
C ALA A 88 9.93 15.37 -1.91
N ALA A 89 9.44 15.21 -0.68
CA ALA A 89 9.55 16.21 0.39
C ALA A 89 10.98 16.36 0.91
N GLY A 90 11.77 15.28 0.84
CA GLY A 90 13.18 15.25 1.23
C GLY A 90 13.51 13.96 1.94
N ALA A 91 14.07 12.97 1.23
CA ALA A 91 14.36 11.66 1.82
C ALA A 91 15.24 11.69 3.09
N ALA A 92 16.07 12.72 3.24
CA ALA A 92 16.91 12.92 4.42
C ALA A 92 16.11 13.31 5.69
N ASP A 93 14.90 13.84 5.52
CA ASP A 93 14.01 14.25 6.63
C ASP A 93 13.12 13.08 7.11
N PHE A 94 13.04 11.99 6.34
CA PHE A 94 12.21 10.81 6.63
C PHE A 94 12.98 9.47 6.62
N PRO A 95 14.17 9.37 7.25
CA PRO A 95 15.01 8.19 7.15
C PRO A 95 14.40 6.94 7.80
N VAL A 96 13.63 7.06 8.89
CA VAL A 96 13.06 5.92 9.60
C VAL A 96 11.80 5.41 8.90
N LEU A 97 10.90 6.30 8.48
CA LEU A 97 9.72 5.95 7.69
C LEU A 97 10.13 5.28 6.38
N LEU A 98 11.10 5.84 5.64
CA LEU A 98 11.56 5.24 4.38
C LEU A 98 12.27 3.91 4.57
N ARG A 99 12.83 3.65 5.77
CA ARG A 99 13.47 2.38 6.10
C ARG A 99 12.46 1.28 6.44
N TYR A 100 11.39 1.60 7.16
CA TYR A 100 10.50 0.60 7.75
C TYR A 100 9.11 0.53 7.13
N LEU A 101 8.69 1.51 6.32
CA LEU A 101 7.45 1.36 5.55
C LEU A 101 7.56 0.14 4.61
N PRO A 102 6.49 -0.64 4.47
CA PRO A 102 6.59 -1.95 3.86
C PRO A 102 6.90 -1.85 2.36
N GLU A 103 7.78 -2.72 1.87
CA GLU A 103 8.02 -2.95 0.45
C GLU A 103 7.34 -4.25 -0.04
N THR A 104 7.07 -5.17 0.87
CA THR A 104 6.43 -6.47 0.66
C THR A 104 5.51 -6.81 1.84
N ASN A 105 4.77 -7.94 1.79
CA ASN A 105 3.90 -8.38 2.89
C ASN A 105 4.72 -8.95 4.07
N ASP A 106 5.72 -8.20 4.51
CA ASP A 106 6.66 -8.53 5.58
C ASP A 106 7.34 -7.26 6.10
N GLY A 107 8.23 -7.45 7.07
CA GLY A 107 8.91 -6.36 7.75
C GLY A 107 8.19 -5.91 9.02
N TRP A 108 8.89 -5.08 9.78
CA TRP A 108 8.41 -4.57 11.06
C TRP A 108 9.06 -3.25 11.41
N ILE A 109 8.41 -2.46 12.27
CA ILE A 109 9.01 -1.31 12.95
C ILE A 109 9.39 -1.76 14.37
N PRO A 110 10.68 -1.77 14.73
CA PRO A 110 11.12 -1.99 16.11
C PRO A 110 10.50 -0.98 17.08
N ALA A 111 10.13 -1.44 18.29
CA ALA A 111 9.46 -0.61 19.29
C ALA A 111 10.27 0.65 19.67
N ASP A 112 11.60 0.56 19.70
CA ASP A 112 12.53 1.63 20.03
C ASP A 112 12.66 2.70 18.93
N GLU A 113 12.31 2.37 17.68
CA GLU A 113 12.27 3.32 16.56
C GLU A 113 10.92 4.08 16.47
N VAL A 114 9.87 3.60 17.14
CA VAL A 114 8.52 4.21 17.09
C VAL A 114 8.49 5.69 17.47
N PRO A 115 9.21 6.19 18.50
CA PRO A 115 9.27 7.63 18.79
C PRO A 115 9.80 8.46 17.61
N ARG A 116 10.75 7.91 16.84
CA ARG A 116 11.31 8.59 15.66
C ARG A 116 10.34 8.54 14.49
N VAL A 117 9.64 7.43 14.30
CA VAL A 117 8.52 7.33 13.33
C VAL A 117 7.47 8.40 13.61
N LEU A 118 7.02 8.55 14.85
CA LEU A 118 6.05 9.58 15.23
C LEU A 118 6.55 10.99 14.93
N ALA A 119 7.81 11.29 15.24
CA ALA A 119 8.41 12.59 14.94
C ALA A 119 8.47 12.88 13.43
N GLU A 120 8.77 11.86 12.61
CA GLU A 120 8.76 11.99 11.15
C GLU A 120 7.33 12.17 10.60
N LEU A 121 6.32 11.50 11.18
CA LEU A 121 4.91 11.71 10.83
C LEU A 121 4.46 13.14 11.19
N ASP A 122 4.84 13.64 12.36
CA ASP A 122 4.57 15.03 12.78
C ASP A 122 5.24 16.03 11.83
N HIS A 123 6.48 15.76 11.42
CA HIS A 123 7.19 16.59 10.45
C HIS A 123 6.51 16.61 9.09
N PHE A 124 6.06 15.44 8.61
CA PHE A 124 5.32 15.32 7.35
C PHE A 124 4.02 16.13 7.38
N GLU A 125 3.23 15.99 8.45
CA GLU A 125 1.94 16.65 8.60
C GLU A 125 2.04 18.17 8.69
N ASN A 126 3.06 18.68 9.40
CA ASN A 126 3.14 20.11 9.74
C ASN A 126 4.11 20.93 8.87
N GLY A 127 5.06 20.29 8.19
CA GLY A 127 6.20 21.00 7.62
C GLY A 127 6.63 20.57 6.21
N ALA A 128 6.17 19.42 5.73
CA ALA A 128 6.62 18.91 4.44
C ALA A 128 6.04 19.71 3.27
N ARG A 129 6.92 20.24 2.42
CA ARG A 129 6.51 20.73 1.10
C ARG A 129 6.41 19.54 0.16
N LEU A 130 5.20 19.17 -0.19
CA LEU A 130 4.96 18.07 -1.12
C LEU A 130 5.08 18.55 -2.57
N ALA A 131 5.66 17.71 -3.41
CA ALA A 131 5.62 17.91 -4.85
C ALA A 131 4.19 17.70 -5.37
N ASP A 132 3.87 18.40 -6.46
CA ASP A 132 2.61 18.19 -7.18
C ASP A 132 2.49 16.74 -7.66
N GLU A 133 1.25 16.29 -7.82
CA GLU A 133 0.95 14.96 -8.32
C GLU A 133 0.36 14.99 -9.73
N VAL A 134 0.67 13.94 -10.50
CA VAL A 134 0.06 13.69 -11.80
C VAL A 134 -1.12 12.74 -11.61
N VAL A 135 -2.30 13.16 -12.07
CA VAL A 135 -3.55 12.41 -11.92
C VAL A 135 -4.33 12.33 -13.24
N LEU A 136 -5.01 11.22 -13.45
CA LEU A 136 -6.08 11.08 -14.44
C LEU A 136 -7.37 11.62 -13.84
N VAL A 137 -8.01 12.55 -14.52
CA VAL A 137 -9.19 13.27 -14.03
C VAL A 137 -10.37 13.03 -14.98
N ASP A 138 -11.56 12.83 -14.41
CA ASP A 138 -12.82 12.98 -15.16
C ASP A 138 -13.08 14.46 -15.41
N GLU A 139 -13.13 14.89 -16.67
CA GLU A 139 -13.40 16.30 -16.99
C GLU A 139 -14.78 16.77 -16.56
N ALA A 140 -15.75 15.87 -16.43
CA ALA A 140 -17.12 16.23 -16.07
C ALA A 140 -17.25 16.58 -14.58
N SER A 141 -16.68 15.78 -13.69
CA SER A 141 -16.75 15.99 -12.25
C SER A 141 -15.54 16.74 -11.66
N GLY A 142 -14.39 16.67 -12.34
CA GLY A 142 -13.10 17.11 -11.79
C GLY A 142 -12.47 16.10 -10.83
N ASP A 143 -13.06 14.90 -10.67
CA ASP A 143 -12.54 13.90 -9.75
C ASP A 143 -11.28 13.23 -10.30
N ALA A 144 -10.28 13.07 -9.43
CA ALA A 144 -9.13 12.25 -9.74
C ALA A 144 -9.50 10.76 -9.65
N LEU A 145 -9.33 10.05 -10.76
CA LEU A 145 -9.66 8.63 -10.91
C LEU A 145 -8.45 7.74 -10.60
N HIS A 146 -7.26 8.17 -11.01
CA HIS A 146 -6.01 7.43 -10.82
C HIS A 146 -4.82 8.38 -10.66
N SER A 147 -3.93 8.10 -9.71
CA SER A 147 -2.67 8.84 -9.53
C SER A 147 -1.49 8.11 -10.18
N TYR A 148 -0.51 8.89 -10.64
CA TYR A 148 0.77 8.36 -11.07
C TYR A 148 1.54 7.75 -9.88
N VAL A 149 1.85 6.46 -10.01
CA VAL A 149 2.69 5.72 -9.06
C VAL A 149 4.00 5.33 -9.75
N ALA A 150 5.09 6.03 -9.41
CA ALA A 150 6.36 5.87 -10.12
C ALA A 150 6.94 4.45 -10.03
N SER A 151 6.80 3.77 -8.89
CA SER A 151 7.27 2.39 -8.69
C SER A 151 6.55 1.37 -9.58
N HIS A 152 5.36 1.70 -10.09
CA HIS A 152 4.61 0.88 -11.04
C HIS A 152 4.82 1.32 -12.50
N GLY A 153 5.72 2.28 -12.75
CA GLY A 153 5.85 2.92 -14.06
C GLY A 153 4.56 3.65 -14.48
N GLY A 154 3.71 4.03 -13.54
CA GLY A 154 2.41 4.65 -13.80
C GLY A 154 1.28 3.71 -14.20
N VAL A 155 1.54 2.40 -14.31
CA VAL A 155 0.52 1.41 -14.66
C VAL A 155 -0.47 1.24 -13.49
N PHE A 156 -1.77 1.22 -13.81
CA PHE A 156 -2.84 0.93 -12.87
C PHE A 156 -3.82 -0.16 -13.37
N ILE A 157 -3.72 -0.58 -14.65
CA ILE A 157 -4.37 -1.79 -15.16
C ILE A 157 -3.31 -2.69 -15.79
N TRP A 158 -3.17 -3.90 -15.24
CA TRP A 158 -2.35 -4.97 -15.79
C TRP A 158 -3.25 -5.98 -16.50
N GLY A 159 -3.42 -5.81 -17.80
CA GLY A 159 -4.08 -6.78 -18.67
C GLY A 159 -3.11 -7.79 -19.24
N ARG A 160 -3.64 -8.90 -19.76
CA ARG A 160 -2.86 -9.92 -20.48
C ARG A 160 -2.18 -9.33 -21.72
N ASP A 161 -2.96 -8.60 -22.51
CA ASP A 161 -2.54 -8.09 -23.82
C ASP A 161 -2.07 -6.63 -23.75
N HIS A 162 -2.48 -5.89 -22.72
CA HIS A 162 -2.20 -4.47 -22.60
C HIS A 162 -1.96 -4.06 -21.16
N HIS A 163 -1.02 -3.13 -20.96
CA HIS A 163 -0.89 -2.37 -19.71
C HIS A 163 -1.36 -0.94 -19.92
N ILE A 164 -1.99 -0.37 -18.90
CA ILE A 164 -2.56 0.98 -18.99
C ILE A 164 -2.15 1.78 -17.78
N GLY A 165 -1.73 3.02 -18.03
CA GLY A 165 -1.20 3.87 -17.00
C GLY A 165 -1.29 5.35 -17.32
N VAL A 166 -0.81 6.13 -16.37
CA VAL A 166 -0.58 7.57 -16.52
C VAL A 166 0.82 7.91 -16.06
N ASP A 167 1.46 8.85 -16.73
CA ASP A 167 2.74 9.43 -16.34
C ASP A 167 2.73 10.93 -16.68
N PRO A 168 3.80 11.71 -16.35
CA PRO A 168 3.84 13.13 -16.67
C PRO A 168 3.70 13.48 -18.16
N ALA A 169 3.91 12.52 -19.08
CA ALA A 169 3.78 12.69 -20.51
C ALA A 169 2.40 12.27 -21.06
N GLY A 170 1.48 11.82 -20.21
CA GLY A 170 0.10 11.52 -20.60
C GLY A 170 -0.44 10.19 -20.08
N PHE A 171 -1.69 9.92 -20.42
CA PHE A 171 -2.27 8.59 -20.38
C PHE A 171 -1.62 7.72 -21.45
N PHE A 172 -1.40 6.43 -21.18
CA PHE A 172 -0.81 5.52 -22.12
C PHE A 172 -1.43 4.12 -22.09
N VAL A 173 -1.38 3.45 -23.25
CA VAL A 173 -1.64 2.02 -23.42
C VAL A 173 -0.42 1.37 -24.05
N LEU A 174 0.14 0.37 -23.39
CA LEU A 174 1.26 -0.42 -23.87
C LEU A 174 0.77 -1.77 -24.38
N ASP A 175 1.28 -2.20 -25.53
CA ASP A 175 1.14 -3.55 -26.05
C ASP A 175 2.00 -4.54 -25.25
N ARG A 176 1.43 -5.66 -24.83
CA ARG A 176 2.10 -6.75 -24.11
C ARG A 176 2.13 -8.06 -24.90
N THR A 177 1.59 -8.05 -26.12
CA THR A 177 1.57 -9.23 -27.00
C THR A 177 2.91 -9.50 -27.68
N THR A 178 3.83 -8.52 -27.66
CA THR A 178 5.15 -8.59 -28.29
C THR A 178 6.29 -8.51 -27.26
N GLU A 179 7.46 -9.07 -27.59
CA GLU A 179 8.65 -9.04 -26.71
C GLU A 179 9.19 -7.63 -26.44
N LEU A 180 8.91 -6.67 -27.34
CA LEU A 180 9.24 -5.27 -27.19
C LEU A 180 7.94 -4.45 -27.08
N PRO A 181 7.46 -4.14 -25.87
CA PRO A 181 6.21 -3.42 -25.66
C PRO A 181 6.15 -2.09 -26.42
N GLY A 182 5.28 -2.01 -27.42
CA GLY A 182 5.00 -0.76 -28.14
C GLY A 182 3.96 0.09 -27.41
N THR A 183 3.97 1.41 -27.62
CA THR A 183 2.86 2.28 -27.19
C THR A 183 1.76 2.24 -28.25
N LEU A 184 0.57 1.74 -27.88
CA LEU A 184 -0.60 1.69 -28.77
C LEU A 184 -1.37 3.02 -28.80
N PHE A 185 -1.35 3.74 -27.68
CA PHE A 185 -2.07 5.00 -27.53
C PHE A 185 -1.39 5.86 -26.48
N ARG A 186 -1.31 7.17 -26.73
CA ARG A 186 -0.88 8.15 -25.73
C ARG A 186 -1.56 9.49 -25.96
N ALA A 187 -2.06 10.09 -24.88
CA ALA A 187 -2.64 11.43 -24.92
C ALA A 187 -2.67 12.07 -23.53
N ALA A 188 -2.49 13.38 -23.45
CA ALA A 188 -2.75 14.17 -22.25
C ALA A 188 -4.25 14.46 -22.04
N ARG A 189 -5.03 14.37 -23.11
CA ARG A 189 -6.50 14.49 -23.10
C ARG A 189 -7.12 13.54 -24.12
N PHE A 190 -8.11 12.75 -23.71
CA PHE A 190 -8.74 11.77 -24.58
C PHE A 190 -10.21 11.53 -24.23
N GLU A 191 -10.93 10.97 -25.18
CA GLU A 191 -12.26 10.44 -25.00
C GLU A 191 -12.24 8.91 -25.02
N GLN A 192 -13.09 8.29 -24.21
CA GLN A 192 -13.36 6.86 -24.28
C GLN A 192 -14.83 6.60 -24.64
N ARG A 193 -15.07 5.61 -25.49
CA ARG A 193 -16.41 5.24 -25.94
C ARG A 193 -16.55 3.74 -26.07
N VAL A 194 -17.57 3.18 -25.42
CA VAL A 194 -17.93 1.76 -25.62
C VAL A 194 -18.64 1.61 -26.97
N LEU A 195 -18.12 0.75 -27.82
CA LEU A 195 -18.68 0.43 -29.13
C LEU A 195 -19.71 -0.71 -29.03
N PRO A 196 -20.63 -0.81 -30.02
CA PRO A 196 -21.46 -2.00 -30.20
C PRO A 196 -20.57 -3.25 -30.33
N GLY A 197 -20.75 -4.22 -29.44
CA GLY A 197 -19.88 -5.41 -29.35
C GLY A 197 -18.94 -5.43 -28.14
N GLY A 198 -18.88 -4.34 -27.37
CA GLY A 198 -18.19 -4.29 -26.08
C GLY A 198 -16.72 -3.86 -26.15
N GLU A 199 -16.21 -3.52 -27.33
CA GLU A 199 -14.88 -2.90 -27.48
C GLU A 199 -14.88 -1.45 -26.95
N LEU A 200 -13.73 -1.01 -26.46
CA LEU A 200 -13.49 0.36 -26.05
C LEU A 200 -12.69 1.08 -27.13
N GLU A 201 -13.22 2.20 -27.63
CA GLU A 201 -12.49 3.12 -28.49
C GLU A 201 -11.94 4.27 -27.65
N LEU A 202 -10.63 4.49 -27.74
CA LEU A 202 -9.95 5.65 -27.16
C LEU A 202 -9.57 6.61 -28.29
N THR A 203 -9.85 7.90 -28.13
CA THR A 203 -9.53 8.92 -29.14
C THR A 203 -8.95 10.16 -28.48
N GLY A 204 -7.78 10.61 -28.93
CA GLY A 204 -7.08 11.76 -28.36
C GLY A 204 -5.89 12.16 -29.22
N GLU A 205 -5.60 13.46 -29.31
CA GLU A 205 -4.41 13.99 -29.99
C GLU A 205 -4.18 13.47 -31.43
N GLY A 206 -5.27 13.25 -32.17
CA GLY A 206 -5.20 12.74 -33.55
C GLY A 206 -4.96 11.23 -33.65
N GLN A 207 -4.88 10.52 -32.52
CA GLN A 207 -4.81 9.07 -32.43
C GLN A 207 -6.18 8.48 -32.10
N SER A 208 -6.41 7.26 -32.56
CA SER A 208 -7.56 6.45 -32.17
C SER A 208 -7.16 4.98 -32.12
N VAL A 209 -7.53 4.28 -31.05
CA VAL A 209 -7.29 2.85 -30.87
C VAL A 209 -8.55 2.16 -30.38
N ARG A 210 -8.74 0.89 -30.76
CA ARG A 210 -9.80 0.02 -30.26
C ARG A 210 -9.20 -1.13 -29.49
N LEU A 211 -9.74 -1.37 -28.30
CA LEU A 211 -9.22 -2.34 -27.35
C LEU A 211 -10.36 -3.19 -26.81
N ALA A 212 -10.12 -4.50 -26.71
CA ALA A 212 -11.03 -5.43 -26.05
C ALA A 212 -10.88 -5.29 -24.52
N MET A 213 -11.44 -4.23 -23.95
CA MET A 213 -11.38 -3.94 -22.51
C MET A 213 -12.62 -3.20 -22.03
N THR A 214 -12.86 -3.23 -20.72
CA THR A 214 -13.91 -2.40 -20.09
C THR A 214 -13.47 -0.94 -19.94
N PRO A 215 -14.39 0.04 -19.90
CA PRO A 215 -14.05 1.44 -19.69
C PRO A 215 -13.17 1.70 -18.47
N ILE A 216 -12.34 2.74 -18.55
CA ILE A 216 -11.66 3.29 -17.38
C ILE A 216 -12.71 3.78 -16.39
N ALA A 217 -12.49 3.50 -15.11
CA ALA A 217 -13.46 3.74 -14.03
C ALA A 217 -14.82 3.04 -14.24
N ASN A 218 -14.80 1.81 -14.75
CA ASN A 218 -16.00 0.95 -14.87
C ASN A 218 -16.69 0.62 -13.54
N TYR A 219 -16.04 0.88 -12.40
CA TYR A 219 -16.63 0.75 -11.07
C TYR A 219 -17.61 1.90 -10.73
N LEU A 220 -17.61 2.98 -11.53
CA LEU A 220 -18.59 4.05 -11.42
C LEU A 220 -19.91 3.65 -12.12
N PRO A 221 -21.07 4.16 -11.67
CA PRO A 221 -22.35 3.91 -12.32
C PRO A 221 -22.39 4.37 -13.79
N THR A 222 -21.63 5.41 -14.12
CA THR A 222 -21.44 5.90 -15.48
C THR A 222 -19.96 6.21 -15.67
N PRO A 223 -19.23 5.41 -16.47
CA PRO A 223 -17.84 5.67 -16.75
C PRO A 223 -17.66 7.02 -17.46
N PRO A 224 -16.60 7.78 -17.13
CA PRO A 224 -16.34 9.09 -17.70
C PRO A 224 -16.04 8.98 -19.19
N GLN A 225 -16.59 9.88 -19.99
CA GLN A 225 -16.32 9.87 -21.44
C GLN A 225 -15.10 10.71 -21.81
N ARG A 226 -14.78 11.74 -21.02
CA ARG A 226 -13.69 12.67 -21.26
C ARG A 226 -12.73 12.65 -20.10
N LEU A 227 -11.47 12.35 -20.40
CA LEU A 227 -10.43 12.25 -19.41
C LEU A 227 -9.25 13.12 -19.77
N THR A 228 -8.61 13.67 -18.76
CA THR A 228 -7.41 14.49 -18.93
C THR A 228 -6.40 14.21 -17.83
N ILE A 229 -5.12 14.38 -18.16
CA ILE A 229 -4.04 14.37 -17.21
C ILE A 229 -3.87 15.76 -16.63
N GLN A 230 -3.88 15.85 -15.31
CA GLN A 230 -3.63 17.09 -14.59
C GLN A 230 -2.47 16.94 -13.63
N VAL A 231 -1.76 18.04 -13.44
CA VAL A 231 -0.84 18.23 -12.33
C VAL A 231 -1.59 19.03 -11.28
N ARG A 232 -1.72 18.49 -10.06
CA ARG A 232 -2.38 19.20 -8.96
C ARG A 232 -1.48 19.27 -7.72
N PRO A 233 -1.58 20.35 -6.93
CA PRO A 233 -0.90 20.43 -5.64
C PRO A 233 -1.32 19.28 -4.74
N ARG A 234 -0.35 18.73 -4.01
CA ARG A 234 -0.59 17.73 -2.96
C ARG A 234 -0.37 18.36 -1.59
N SER A 235 -1.12 17.89 -0.60
CA SER A 235 -1.02 18.31 0.79
C SER A 235 -0.90 17.10 1.72
N ALA A 236 -0.47 17.34 2.97
CA ALA A 236 -0.45 16.27 3.97
C ALA A 236 -1.86 15.71 4.23
N ALA A 237 -2.90 16.52 4.06
CA ALA A 237 -4.30 16.13 4.24
C ALA A 237 -4.73 14.98 3.31
N ASP A 238 -4.09 14.85 2.15
CA ASP A 238 -4.33 13.73 1.22
C ASP A 238 -3.92 12.37 1.83
N PHE A 239 -3.17 12.38 2.94
CA PHE A 239 -2.69 11.21 3.67
C PHE A 239 -3.30 11.05 5.07
N ASP A 240 -4.22 11.92 5.51
CA ASP A 240 -4.73 11.93 6.89
C ASP A 240 -5.20 10.56 7.39
N HIS A 241 -5.87 9.81 6.52
CA HIS A 241 -6.32 8.46 6.84
C HIS A 241 -5.14 7.52 7.16
N LEU A 242 -4.12 7.52 6.28
CA LEU A 242 -2.91 6.72 6.44
C LEU A 242 -2.12 7.14 7.68
N LEU A 243 -1.90 8.44 7.87
CA LEU A 243 -1.20 9.00 9.02
C LEU A 243 -1.91 8.62 10.32
N GLY A 244 -3.24 8.71 10.35
CA GLY A 244 -4.05 8.31 11.49
C GLY A 244 -3.89 6.84 11.87
N MET A 245 -3.87 5.93 10.88
CA MET A 245 -3.64 4.49 11.12
C MET A 245 -2.24 4.21 11.66
N LEU A 246 -1.21 4.81 11.05
CA LEU A 246 0.18 4.67 11.51
C LEU A 246 0.35 5.17 12.95
N ARG A 247 -0.29 6.29 13.31
CA ARG A 247 -0.26 6.83 14.67
C ARG A 247 -0.90 5.90 15.69
N ARG A 248 -2.01 5.24 15.35
CA ARG A 248 -2.66 4.26 16.26
C ARG A 248 -1.81 3.02 16.47
N LEU A 249 -1.16 2.52 15.42
CA LEU A 249 -0.16 1.45 15.54
C LEU A 249 1.03 1.86 16.41
N CYS A 250 1.57 3.07 16.21
CA CYS A 250 2.65 3.60 17.03
C CYS A 250 2.23 3.71 18.51
N ALA A 251 1.02 4.19 18.78
CA ALA A 251 0.50 4.28 20.15
C ALA A 251 0.38 2.89 20.81
N ALA A 252 -0.12 1.90 20.07
CA ALA A 252 -0.18 0.51 20.53
C ALA A 252 1.23 -0.03 20.83
N ALA A 253 2.17 0.13 19.90
CA ALA A 253 3.56 -0.31 20.05
C ALA A 253 4.27 0.32 21.25
N LEU A 254 4.10 1.63 21.49
CA LEU A 254 4.63 2.30 22.67
C LEU A 254 4.02 1.78 23.97
N SER A 255 2.72 1.47 23.98
CA SER A 255 2.04 0.96 25.17
C SER A 255 2.48 -0.46 25.54
N THR A 256 2.82 -1.28 24.53
CA THR A 256 3.19 -2.68 24.70
C THR A 256 4.69 -2.93 24.69
N ASP A 257 5.50 -1.96 24.29
CA ASP A 257 6.94 -2.12 24.04
C ASP A 257 7.21 -3.27 23.04
N ASN A 258 6.30 -3.44 22.07
CA ASN A 258 6.34 -4.48 21.06
C ASN A 258 6.41 -3.85 19.66
N PRO A 259 7.03 -4.53 18.67
CA PRO A 259 7.11 -4.06 17.29
C PRO A 259 5.74 -3.96 16.59
N ILE A 260 5.72 -3.18 15.50
CA ILE A 260 4.63 -3.14 14.52
C ILE A 260 4.97 -4.09 13.38
N HIS A 261 4.06 -4.97 12.96
CA HIS A 261 4.25 -5.93 11.86
C HIS A 261 3.41 -5.60 10.64
N TRP A 262 3.96 -5.77 9.44
CA TRP A 262 3.23 -5.66 8.18
C TRP A 262 2.78 -7.03 7.67
N ILE A 263 1.57 -7.12 7.09
CA ILE A 263 0.99 -8.33 6.49
C ILE A 263 0.14 -8.01 5.25
#